data_AF-A0A920AAZ8-F1
#
_entry.id   AF-A0A920AAZ8-F1
#
_cell.length_a   1.000
_cell.length_b   1.000
_cell.length_c   1.000
_cell.angle_alpha   90.00
_cell.angle_beta   90.00
_cell.angle_gamma   90.00
#
_symmetry.space_group_name_H-M   'P 1'
#
loop_
_entity.id
_entity.type
_entity.pdbx_description
1 polymer ?
#
loop_
_entity_poly.entity_id
_entity_poly.type
_entity_poly.pdbx_seq_one_letter_code
_entity_poly.pdbx_strand_id
1 'polypeptide(L)'
;MKNFTQKFIGLFLFFNTFIIPTNAQDDSCIFPLEFTGNTGVNMTVFLTSSVIDNLPISSEDPYLVALNSSGLILGSASLSLDDLVGGQQSLAVWGDDTSTPELDGAVSGDELYFQFVDGNSLYDVDLSFAGMNSFVVNGTLPALAASYSFVCSQEDIIDDIFGCMDMYAINYNPAANIDDGSCDYEIFGCTDPSAINYNADANVDNGFM
;
A
#
# COMPACT_ATOMS: atom_id res chain seq x y z
N MET A 1 -44.64 20.78 -57.71
CA MET A 1 -44.12 19.43 -57.96
C MET A 1 -42.61 19.43 -57.74
N LYS A 2 -42.15 18.53 -56.86
CA LYS A 2 -40.77 18.02 -56.67
C LYS A 2 -39.74 19.03 -56.11
N ASN A 3 -39.44 18.97 -54.81
CA ASN A 3 -38.40 18.13 -54.17
C ASN A 3 -37.02 18.26 -54.84
N PHE A 4 -36.10 18.94 -54.15
CA PHE A 4 -34.67 18.88 -54.42
C PHE A 4 -33.90 18.64 -53.13
N THR A 5 -33.11 17.57 -53.18
CA THR A 5 -32.21 17.04 -52.17
C THR A 5 -31.01 17.97 -51.95
N GLN A 6 -30.60 18.22 -50.70
CA GLN A 6 -29.26 18.75 -50.43
C GLN A 6 -28.61 18.06 -49.22
N LYS A 7 -27.44 17.50 -49.50
CA LYS A 7 -26.45 16.91 -48.58
C LYS A 7 -26.20 17.84 -47.38
N PHE A 8 -26.30 17.31 -46.17
CA PHE A 8 -25.61 17.87 -45.01
C PHE A 8 -24.38 17.03 -44.69
N ILE A 9 -23.23 17.69 -44.77
CA ILE A 9 -21.91 17.24 -44.32
C ILE A 9 -21.96 17.23 -42.79
N GLY A 10 -21.86 16.04 -42.19
CA GLY A 10 -21.71 15.88 -40.75
C GLY A 10 -20.31 16.35 -40.33
N LEU A 11 -20.26 17.51 -39.68
CA LEU A 11 -19.09 18.01 -38.96
C LEU A 11 -18.88 17.10 -37.74
N PHE A 12 -17.95 16.15 -37.84
CA PHE A 12 -17.48 15.38 -36.68
C PHE A 12 -16.82 16.35 -35.70
N LEU A 13 -17.50 16.63 -34.58
CA LEU A 13 -16.89 17.27 -33.44
C LEU A 13 -15.80 16.35 -32.90
N PHE A 14 -14.55 16.80 -32.97
CA PHE A 14 -13.44 16.18 -32.25
C PHE A 14 -13.76 16.26 -30.75
N PHE A 15 -14.19 15.15 -30.15
CA PHE A 15 -14.06 15.00 -28.71
C PHE A 15 -12.57 14.91 -28.42
N ASN A 16 -12.05 15.97 -27.80
CA ASN A 16 -10.69 16.02 -27.31
C ASN A 16 -10.60 15.08 -26.11
N THR A 17 -10.51 13.77 -26.36
CA THR A 17 -10.14 12.80 -25.35
C THR A 17 -8.67 13.03 -25.06
N PHE A 18 -8.41 13.69 -23.93
CA PHE A 18 -7.10 13.75 -23.32
C PHE A 18 -6.72 12.31 -22.95
N ILE A 19 -5.96 11.64 -23.82
CA ILE A 19 -5.32 10.38 -23.49
C ILE A 19 -4.13 10.76 -22.62
N ILE A 20 -4.29 10.62 -21.30
CA ILE A 20 -3.15 10.61 -20.38
C ILE A 20 -2.34 9.36 -20.75
N PRO A 21 -1.04 9.49 -21.07
CA PRO A 21 -0.22 8.33 -21.34
C PRO A 21 -0.24 7.44 -20.10
N THR A 22 -0.58 6.17 -20.32
CA THR A 22 -0.47 5.12 -19.32
C THR A 22 0.98 4.98 -18.92
N ASN A 23 1.35 5.65 -17.84
CA ASN A 23 2.36 5.16 -16.92
C ASN A 23 1.60 4.72 -15.68
N ALA A 24 1.19 3.46 -15.66
CA ALA A 24 0.55 2.85 -14.51
C ALA A 24 1.66 2.49 -13.51
N GLN A 25 1.96 3.41 -12.60
CA GLN A 25 2.39 3.10 -11.23
C GLN A 25 2.48 4.41 -10.43
N ASP A 26 1.35 4.82 -9.86
CA ASP A 26 1.32 5.70 -8.67
C ASP A 26 0.10 5.31 -7.83
N ASP A 27 0.03 4.02 -7.48
CA ASP A 27 -0.88 3.47 -6.47
C ASP A 27 -0.17 3.52 -5.11
N SER A 28 0.24 4.70 -4.65
CA SER A 28 0.82 4.82 -3.31
C SER A 28 -0.28 4.51 -2.30
N CYS A 29 -0.26 3.31 -1.73
CA CYS A 29 -1.10 2.95 -0.61
C CYS A 29 -0.70 3.83 0.59
N ILE A 30 -1.49 4.86 0.90
CA ILE A 30 -1.18 5.81 1.99
C ILE A 30 -1.75 5.24 3.29
N PHE A 31 -0.88 4.86 4.21
CA PHE A 31 -1.29 4.41 5.54
C PHE A 31 -1.56 5.60 6.46
N PRO A 32 -2.66 5.57 7.23
CA PRO A 32 -2.87 6.55 8.29
C PRO A 32 -1.78 6.38 9.36
N LEU A 33 -1.22 7.49 9.82
CA LEU A 33 -0.23 7.43 10.90
C LEU A 33 -0.90 7.07 12.24
N GLU A 34 -0.15 6.43 13.13
CA GLU A 34 -0.59 6.34 14.52
C GLU A 34 -0.76 7.73 15.12
N PHE A 35 -1.83 7.89 15.90
CA PHE A 35 -2.11 9.13 16.57
C PHE A 35 -1.12 9.35 17.72
N THR A 36 -0.45 10.50 17.71
CA THR A 36 0.39 10.94 18.83
C THR A 36 -0.14 12.28 19.33
N GLY A 37 -0.73 12.29 20.52
CA GLY A 37 -1.27 13.53 21.07
C GLY A 37 -2.29 13.36 22.19
N ASN A 38 -2.75 14.51 22.67
CA ASN A 38 -3.90 14.67 23.55
C ASN A 38 -4.45 16.07 23.25
N THR A 39 -5.49 16.13 22.42
CA THR A 39 -6.17 17.36 22.02
C THR A 39 -7.32 17.70 22.99
N GLY A 40 -7.26 17.23 24.24
CA GLY A 40 -8.20 17.60 25.29
C GLY A 40 -8.99 16.42 25.87
N VAL A 41 -10.31 16.48 25.75
CA VAL A 41 -11.20 15.43 26.28
C VAL A 41 -11.22 14.24 25.33
N ASN A 42 -11.39 13.03 25.84
CA ASN A 42 -11.48 11.85 24.99
C ASN A 42 -12.78 11.08 25.21
N MET A 43 -13.07 10.19 24.28
CA MET A 43 -13.94 9.04 24.52
C MET A 43 -13.09 7.78 24.47
N THR A 44 -13.57 6.70 25.08
CA THR A 44 -12.96 5.38 24.95
C THR A 44 -13.84 4.48 24.09
N VAL A 45 -13.30 4.01 22.97
CA VAL A 45 -13.85 2.88 22.23
C VAL A 45 -13.25 1.61 22.80
N PHE A 46 -14.09 0.73 23.33
CA PHE A 46 -13.63 -0.54 23.91
C PHE A 46 -13.77 -1.66 22.87
N LEU A 47 -12.64 -2.17 22.39
CA LEU A 47 -12.55 -3.26 21.43
C LEU A 47 -12.66 -4.59 22.19
N THR A 48 -13.80 -5.27 22.03
CA THR A 48 -14.01 -6.58 22.64
C THR A 48 -13.17 -7.65 21.95
N SER A 49 -13.04 -8.82 22.58
CA SER A 49 -12.32 -9.95 21.97
C SER A 49 -12.95 -10.39 20.66
N SER A 50 -14.28 -10.31 20.55
CA SER A 50 -14.97 -10.56 19.29
C SER A 50 -14.62 -9.58 18.17
N VAL A 51 -14.18 -8.36 18.49
CA VAL A 51 -13.64 -7.44 17.47
C VAL A 51 -12.26 -7.91 17.04
N ILE A 52 -11.36 -8.14 18.01
CA ILE A 52 -9.96 -8.51 17.73
C ILE A 52 -9.88 -9.83 16.96
N ASP A 53 -10.67 -10.84 17.35
CA ASP A 53 -10.71 -12.15 16.70
C ASP A 53 -11.18 -12.11 15.23
N ASN A 54 -11.86 -11.04 14.82
CA ASN A 54 -12.38 -10.87 13.46
C ASN A 54 -11.49 -10.00 12.56
N LEU A 55 -10.40 -9.43 13.07
CA LEU A 55 -9.46 -8.64 12.27
C LEU A 55 -8.36 -9.53 11.65
N PRO A 56 -7.87 -9.21 10.44
CA PRO A 56 -6.85 -10.01 9.77
C PRO A 56 -5.45 -9.65 10.31
N ILE A 57 -5.20 -9.91 11.60
CA ILE A 57 -3.92 -9.61 12.25
C ILE A 57 -2.88 -10.67 11.88
N SER A 58 -1.77 -10.25 11.28
CA SER A 58 -0.67 -11.13 10.89
C SER A 58 0.73 -10.55 11.11
N SER A 59 0.84 -9.22 11.21
CA SER A 59 2.11 -8.51 11.46
C SER A 59 2.45 -8.42 12.96
N GLU A 60 3.69 -8.00 13.25
CA GLU A 60 4.17 -7.83 14.64
C GLU A 60 3.59 -6.57 15.31
N ASP A 61 3.42 -5.49 14.54
CA ASP A 61 2.98 -4.16 15.01
C ASP A 61 1.68 -3.68 14.30
N PRO A 62 0.56 -4.41 14.42
CA PRO A 62 -0.71 -4.00 13.83
C PRO A 62 -1.36 -2.88 14.66
N TYR A 63 -2.09 -1.96 14.01
CA TYR A 63 -2.80 -0.90 14.71
C TYR A 63 -4.12 -0.52 14.05
N LEU A 64 -5.06 -0.04 14.88
CA LEU A 64 -6.34 0.50 14.45
C LEU A 64 -6.34 2.01 14.65
N VAL A 65 -6.88 2.74 13.68
CA VAL A 65 -7.00 4.20 13.68
C VAL A 65 -8.48 4.60 13.63
N ALA A 66 -8.88 5.57 14.43
CA ALA A 66 -10.16 6.24 14.34
C ALA A 66 -10.04 7.56 13.57
N LEU A 67 -10.97 7.81 12.65
CA LEU A 67 -11.02 9.02 11.83
C LEU A 67 -12.42 9.65 11.87
N ASN A 68 -12.52 10.93 11.48
CA ASN A 68 -13.80 11.56 11.16
C ASN A 68 -14.07 11.56 9.65
N SER A 69 -15.21 12.12 9.24
CA SER A 69 -15.63 12.23 7.84
C SER A 69 -14.68 13.03 6.93
N SER A 70 -13.77 13.83 7.50
CA SER A 70 -12.75 14.57 6.75
C SER A 70 -11.43 13.81 6.59
N GLY A 71 -11.30 12.63 7.22
CA GLY A 71 -10.05 11.87 7.28
C GLY A 71 -9.07 12.37 8.35
N LEU A 72 -9.51 13.24 9.27
CA LEU A 72 -8.68 13.63 10.42
C LEU A 72 -8.54 12.43 11.35
N ILE A 73 -7.29 12.13 11.73
CA ILE A 73 -6.98 11.05 12.66
C ILE A 73 -7.26 11.52 14.08
N LEU A 74 -8.13 10.80 14.77
CA LEU A 74 -8.63 11.14 16.10
C LEU A 74 -8.02 10.30 17.21
N GLY A 75 -7.36 9.19 16.88
CA GLY A 75 -6.83 8.25 17.85
C GLY A 75 -6.34 6.97 17.18
N SER A 76 -5.45 6.26 17.85
CA SER A 76 -5.02 4.92 17.44
C SER A 76 -4.80 4.01 18.64
N ALA A 77 -4.80 2.71 18.38
CA ALA A 77 -4.48 1.67 19.35
C ALA A 77 -3.68 0.57 18.68
N SER A 78 -2.53 0.23 19.28
CA SER A 78 -1.78 -0.97 18.93
C SER A 78 -2.61 -2.20 19.25
N LEU A 79 -2.65 -3.13 18.30
CA LEU A 79 -3.28 -4.44 18.41
C LEU A 79 -2.23 -5.56 18.51
N SER A 80 -0.97 -5.20 18.76
CA SER A 80 0.13 -6.13 19.00
C SER A 80 -0.21 -7.07 20.15
N LEU A 81 0.19 -8.34 20.06
CA LEU A 81 -0.21 -9.37 21.03
C LEU A 81 0.17 -9.02 22.48
N ASP A 82 1.27 -8.30 22.67
CA ASP A 82 1.75 -7.87 23.99
C ASP A 82 0.89 -6.75 24.62
N ASP A 83 0.15 -5.99 23.80
CA ASP A 83 -0.72 -4.90 24.25
C ASP A 83 -2.17 -5.36 24.51
N LEU A 84 -2.54 -6.56 24.06
CA LEU A 84 -3.87 -7.12 24.26
C LEU A 84 -4.04 -7.72 25.66
N VAL A 85 -5.05 -7.25 26.39
CA VAL A 85 -5.41 -7.82 27.70
C VAL A 85 -6.60 -8.75 27.54
N GLY A 86 -6.35 -10.07 27.48
CA GLY A 86 -7.41 -11.06 27.27
C GLY A 86 -8.05 -10.97 25.89
N GLY A 87 -7.26 -10.58 24.87
CA GLY A 87 -7.74 -10.36 23.51
C GLY A 87 -8.55 -9.08 23.34
N GLN A 88 -8.48 -8.14 24.29
CA GLN A 88 -9.25 -6.88 24.27
C GLN A 88 -8.30 -5.69 24.24
N GLN A 89 -8.77 -4.57 23.70
CA GLN A 89 -8.03 -3.32 23.64
C GLN A 89 -8.93 -2.10 23.87
N SER A 90 -8.38 -1.02 24.41
CA SER A 90 -9.05 0.28 24.47
C SER A 90 -8.42 1.26 23.50
N LEU A 91 -9.25 1.93 22.71
CA LEU A 91 -8.86 3.00 21.80
C LEU A 91 -9.38 4.33 22.35
N ALA A 92 -8.48 5.26 22.63
CA ALA A 92 -8.85 6.63 22.96
C ALA A 92 -9.10 7.40 21.65
N VAL A 93 -10.28 8.00 21.53
CA VAL A 93 -10.61 8.94 20.46
C VAL A 93 -10.62 10.33 21.09
N TRP A 94 -9.81 11.24 20.57
CA TRP A 94 -9.61 12.56 21.13
C TRP A 94 -10.56 13.58 20.50
N GLY A 95 -11.15 14.39 21.36
CA GLY A 95 -12.00 15.51 20.99
C GLY A 95 -11.18 16.76 20.69
N ASP A 96 -11.79 17.71 20.02
CA ASP A 96 -11.22 19.03 19.76
C ASP A 96 -11.08 19.83 21.06
N ASP A 97 -9.93 20.50 21.28
CA ASP A 97 -9.81 21.42 22.41
C ASP A 97 -10.39 22.80 22.10
N THR A 98 -10.59 23.59 23.15
CA THR A 98 -11.05 24.98 23.03
C THR A 98 -9.91 25.99 23.15
N SER A 99 -8.68 25.50 23.27
CA SER A 99 -7.47 26.29 23.51
C SER A 99 -6.88 26.80 22.20
N THR A 100 -7.08 26.06 21.11
CA THR A 100 -6.60 26.40 19.77
C THR A 100 -7.77 26.59 18.79
N PRO A 101 -7.60 27.43 17.75
CA PRO A 101 -8.60 27.57 16.69
C PRO A 101 -8.54 26.45 15.63
N GLU A 102 -7.51 25.63 15.64
CA GLU A 102 -7.36 24.49 14.75
C GLU A 102 -8.33 23.37 15.15
N LEU A 103 -9.05 22.79 14.18
CA LEU A 103 -9.84 21.58 14.41
C LEU A 103 -8.90 20.38 14.39
N ASP A 104 -8.44 19.94 15.56
CA ASP A 104 -7.43 18.88 15.72
C ASP A 104 -7.95 17.64 16.46
N GLY A 105 -9.23 17.64 16.84
CA GLY A 105 -9.93 16.46 17.34
C GLY A 105 -11.39 16.38 16.92
N ALA A 106 -12.12 15.44 17.54
CA ALA A 106 -13.52 15.19 17.24
C ALA A 106 -14.45 16.20 17.91
N VAL A 107 -15.50 16.61 17.20
CA VAL A 107 -16.60 17.39 17.78
C VAL A 107 -17.70 16.44 18.25
N SER A 108 -18.40 16.80 19.33
CA SER A 108 -19.48 15.97 19.84
C SER A 108 -20.56 15.73 18.77
N GLY A 109 -20.87 14.45 18.53
CA GLY A 109 -21.80 14.02 17.50
C GLY A 109 -21.14 13.61 16.18
N ASP A 110 -19.83 13.83 16.00
CA ASP A 110 -19.11 13.35 14.83
C ASP A 110 -19.19 11.83 14.71
N GLU A 111 -19.51 11.34 13.52
CA GLU A 111 -19.44 9.92 13.20
C GLU A 111 -17.97 9.47 13.10
N LEU A 112 -17.68 8.28 13.61
CA LEU A 112 -16.34 7.71 13.62
C LEU A 112 -16.19 6.66 12.52
N TYR A 113 -15.07 6.71 11.82
CA TYR A 113 -14.64 5.73 10.83
C TYR A 113 -13.37 5.05 11.33
N PHE A 114 -13.14 3.80 10.92
CA PHE A 114 -12.01 3.04 11.40
C PHE A 114 -11.22 2.44 10.25
N GLN A 115 -9.90 2.55 10.35
CA GLN A 115 -8.97 1.91 9.43
C GLN A 115 -7.99 1.05 10.22
N PHE A 116 -7.67 -0.11 9.69
CA PHE A 116 -6.77 -1.09 10.28
C PHE A 116 -5.56 -1.26 9.39
N VAL A 117 -4.38 -1.16 9.99
CA VAL A 117 -3.10 -1.37 9.32
C VAL A 117 -2.45 -2.61 9.93
N ASP A 118 -2.06 -3.55 9.07
CA ASP A 118 -1.36 -4.77 9.42
C ASP A 118 -0.14 -4.93 8.50
N GLY A 119 1.04 -4.56 9.02
CA GLY A 119 2.28 -4.50 8.26
C GLY A 119 2.13 -3.61 7.02
N ASN A 120 2.12 -4.22 5.84
CA ASN A 120 2.01 -3.54 4.56
C ASN A 120 0.58 -3.53 4.00
N SER A 121 -0.45 -3.86 4.78
CA SER A 121 -1.85 -3.90 4.31
C SER A 121 -2.73 -2.92 5.06
N LEU A 122 -3.59 -2.21 4.32
CA LEU A 122 -4.61 -1.29 4.83
C LEU A 122 -6.01 -1.86 4.59
N TYR A 123 -6.84 -1.75 5.60
CA TYR A 123 -8.23 -2.19 5.58
C TYR A 123 -9.15 -1.09 6.12
N ASP A 124 -10.33 -0.94 5.52
CA ASP A 124 -11.44 -0.22 6.14
C ASP A 124 -12.17 -1.17 7.08
N VAL A 125 -12.52 -0.70 8.28
CA VAL A 125 -13.15 -1.51 9.33
C VAL A 125 -14.51 -0.94 9.70
N ASP A 126 -15.53 -1.78 9.54
CA ASP A 126 -16.89 -1.51 10.01
C ASP A 126 -17.07 -2.13 11.39
N LEU A 127 -17.18 -1.28 12.41
CA LEU A 127 -17.45 -1.70 13.79
C LEU A 127 -18.94 -1.63 14.11
N SER A 128 -19.45 -2.70 14.73
CA SER A 128 -20.79 -2.74 15.32
C SER A 128 -20.71 -2.40 16.80
N PHE A 129 -21.47 -1.40 17.25
CA PHE A 129 -21.38 -0.89 18.62
C PHE A 129 -22.59 -1.26 19.49
N ALA A 130 -22.39 -1.26 20.81
CA ALA A 130 -23.45 -1.33 21.81
C ALA A 130 -24.27 -0.03 21.95
N GLY A 131 -23.91 1.02 21.21
CA GLY A 131 -24.52 2.35 21.23
C GLY A 131 -24.44 3.02 19.86
N MET A 132 -24.71 4.33 19.82
CA MET A 132 -24.61 5.12 18.59
C MET A 132 -23.13 5.36 18.24
N ASN A 133 -22.79 5.19 16.96
CA ASN A 133 -21.46 5.51 16.43
C ASN A 133 -21.29 7.03 16.31
N SER A 134 -21.02 7.69 17.44
CA SER A 134 -20.83 9.13 17.48
C SER A 134 -19.91 9.51 18.63
N PHE A 135 -19.05 10.51 18.41
CA PHE A 135 -18.17 11.02 19.45
C PHE A 135 -18.95 11.64 20.61
N VAL A 136 -18.64 11.18 21.83
CA VAL A 136 -19.21 11.68 23.08
C VAL A 136 -18.09 11.95 24.07
N VAL A 137 -18.01 13.19 24.57
CA VAL A 137 -17.02 13.63 25.55
C VAL A 137 -17.07 12.77 26.81
N ASN A 138 -15.92 12.21 27.23
CA ASN A 138 -15.77 11.26 28.33
C ASN A 138 -16.67 10.01 28.21
N GLY A 139 -17.12 9.71 26.99
CA GLY A 139 -17.98 8.59 26.69
C GLY A 139 -17.22 7.27 26.65
N THR A 140 -17.98 6.17 26.73
CA THR A 140 -17.47 4.83 26.48
C THR A 140 -18.37 4.15 25.46
N LEU A 141 -17.78 3.61 24.40
CA LEU A 141 -18.50 2.95 23.32
C LEU A 141 -17.92 1.55 23.08
N PRO A 142 -18.57 0.48 23.59
CA PRO A 142 -18.12 -0.88 23.32
C PRO A 142 -18.38 -1.29 21.88
N ALA A 143 -17.33 -1.70 21.17
CA ALA A 143 -17.39 -2.35 19.87
C ALA A 143 -17.54 -3.87 20.06
N LEU A 144 -18.62 -4.43 19.51
CA LEU A 144 -19.06 -5.81 19.75
C LEU A 144 -18.68 -6.77 18.62
N ALA A 145 -18.53 -6.26 17.40
CA ALA A 145 -18.14 -7.03 16.24
C ALA A 145 -17.45 -6.14 15.21
N ALA A 146 -16.66 -6.75 14.33
CA ALA A 146 -15.99 -6.08 13.23
C ALA A 146 -16.18 -6.86 11.94
N SER A 147 -16.31 -6.13 10.83
CA SER A 147 -16.03 -6.63 9.48
C SER A 147 -15.01 -5.70 8.83
N TYR A 148 -14.26 -6.22 7.86
CA TYR A 148 -13.21 -5.46 7.18
C TYR A 148 -13.29 -5.62 5.66
N SER A 149 -12.81 -4.60 4.97
CA SER A 149 -12.64 -4.57 3.51
C SER A 149 -11.20 -4.19 3.19
N PHE A 150 -10.53 -4.97 2.35
CA PHE A 150 -9.18 -4.63 1.90
C PHE A 150 -9.20 -3.37 1.05
N VAL A 151 -8.32 -2.42 1.37
CA VAL A 151 -8.15 -1.16 0.64
C VAL A 151 -6.98 -1.28 -0.32
N CYS A 152 -5.78 -1.49 0.22
CA CYS A 152 -4.56 -1.63 -0.56
C CYS A 152 -3.46 -2.26 0.27
N SER A 153 -2.39 -2.68 -0.39
CA SER A 153 -1.14 -3.07 0.24
C SER A 153 0.02 -2.38 -0.45
N GLN A 154 1.06 -2.06 0.29
CA GLN A 154 2.34 -1.74 -0.33
C GLN A 154 2.96 -3.09 -0.73
N GLU A 155 3.03 -3.38 -2.03
CA GLU A 155 3.90 -4.47 -2.47
C GLU A 155 5.33 -4.10 -2.05
N ASP A 156 6.07 -5.06 -1.49
CA ASP A 156 7.51 -4.92 -1.33
C ASP A 156 8.05 -4.45 -2.67
N ILE A 157 8.67 -3.28 -2.70
CA ILE A 157 9.39 -2.83 -3.88
C ILE A 157 10.43 -3.92 -4.11
N ILE A 158 10.21 -4.77 -5.12
CA ILE A 158 11.24 -5.70 -5.54
C ILE A 158 12.35 -4.80 -6.05
N ASP A 159 13.45 -4.70 -5.30
CA ASP A 159 14.61 -3.94 -5.76
C ASP A 159 14.96 -4.40 -7.18
N ASP A 160 15.13 -3.45 -8.09
CA ASP A 160 15.62 -3.74 -9.43
C ASP A 160 17.07 -4.24 -9.31
N ILE A 161 17.25 -5.56 -9.32
CA ILE A 161 18.55 -6.21 -9.32
C ILE A 161 18.92 -6.49 -10.77
N PHE A 162 19.78 -5.62 -11.30
CA PHE A 162 20.35 -5.77 -12.63
C PHE A 162 21.42 -6.87 -12.66
N GLY A 163 21.43 -7.67 -13.72
CA GLY A 163 22.52 -8.61 -14.02
C GLY A 163 22.13 -9.65 -15.07
N CYS A 164 23.09 -10.46 -15.50
CA CYS A 164 22.83 -11.50 -16.50
C CYS A 164 21.84 -12.56 -15.99
N MET A 165 20.72 -12.73 -16.71
CA MET A 165 19.68 -13.71 -16.39
C MET A 165 19.81 -15.05 -17.14
N ASP A 166 20.76 -15.17 -18.07
CA ASP A 166 21.00 -16.42 -18.80
C ASP A 166 21.83 -17.39 -17.97
N MET A 167 21.24 -18.54 -17.60
CA MET A 167 21.89 -19.60 -16.82
C MET A 167 23.10 -20.27 -17.51
N TYR A 168 23.30 -20.03 -18.82
CA TYR A 168 24.43 -20.52 -19.60
C TYR A 168 25.58 -19.51 -19.68
N ALA A 169 25.40 -18.29 -19.20
CA ALA A 169 26.47 -17.30 -19.12
C ALA A 169 27.37 -17.54 -17.90
N ILE A 170 28.65 -17.17 -18.03
CA ILE A 170 29.69 -17.28 -16.98
C ILE A 170 29.34 -16.40 -15.79
N ASN A 171 28.68 -15.28 -16.03
CA ASN A 171 28.30 -14.27 -15.04
C ASN A 171 26.79 -14.26 -14.72
N TYR A 172 26.11 -15.40 -14.89
CA TYR A 172 24.72 -15.55 -14.46
C TYR A 172 24.52 -15.12 -13.00
N ASN A 173 23.59 -14.19 -12.77
CA ASN A 173 23.19 -13.72 -11.46
C ASN A 173 21.79 -14.25 -11.10
N PRO A 174 21.67 -15.26 -10.22
CA PRO A 174 20.37 -15.81 -9.84
C PRO A 174 19.48 -14.84 -9.03
N ALA A 175 20.03 -13.73 -8.53
CA ALA A 175 19.28 -12.69 -7.86
C ALA A 175 18.77 -11.60 -8.82
N ALA A 176 19.23 -11.59 -10.08
CA ALA A 176 18.81 -10.57 -11.05
C ALA A 176 17.34 -10.78 -11.48
N ASN A 177 16.57 -9.70 -11.45
CA ASN A 177 15.19 -9.66 -11.96
C ASN A 177 15.08 -8.82 -13.24
N ILE A 178 16.14 -8.12 -13.63
CA ILE A 178 16.24 -7.36 -14.88
C ILE A 178 17.56 -7.68 -15.57
N ASP A 179 17.49 -8.14 -16.82
CA ASP A 179 18.66 -8.36 -17.66
C ASP A 179 19.29 -7.01 -18.04
N ASP A 180 20.56 -6.83 -17.71
CA ASP A 180 21.34 -5.63 -18.05
C ASP A 180 22.15 -5.79 -19.33
N GLY A 181 22.05 -6.95 -19.99
CA GLY A 181 22.80 -7.28 -21.20
C GLY A 181 24.28 -7.53 -20.93
N SER A 182 24.69 -7.73 -19.68
CA SER A 182 26.09 -8.01 -19.34
C SER A 182 26.51 -9.46 -19.59
N CYS A 183 25.64 -10.34 -20.09
CA CYS A 183 25.91 -11.78 -20.18
C CYS A 183 27.20 -12.10 -20.97
N ASP A 184 28.14 -12.74 -20.27
CA ASP A 184 29.42 -13.20 -20.82
C ASP A 184 29.36 -14.70 -21.09
N TYR A 185 29.60 -15.10 -22.33
CA TYR A 185 29.56 -16.51 -22.74
C TYR A 185 30.95 -17.08 -23.00
N GLU A 186 31.08 -18.39 -22.83
CA GLU A 186 32.30 -19.11 -23.25
C GLU A 186 32.41 -19.09 -24.78
N ILE A 187 33.53 -18.53 -25.27
CA ILE A 187 33.94 -18.55 -26.66
C ILE A 187 35.16 -19.47 -26.75
N PHE A 188 34.95 -20.64 -27.34
CA PHE A 188 35.99 -21.64 -27.52
C PHE A 188 36.92 -21.29 -28.70
N GLY A 189 38.23 -21.36 -28.49
CA GLY A 189 39.25 -21.15 -29.54
C GLY A 189 40.67 -21.18 -28.98
N CYS A 190 41.69 -21.14 -29.83
CA CYS A 190 43.08 -21.10 -29.36
C CYS A 190 43.39 -19.73 -28.75
N THR A 191 43.85 -19.71 -27.49
CA THR A 191 44.15 -18.47 -26.75
C THR A 191 45.63 -18.06 -26.80
N ASP A 192 46.50 -18.87 -27.44
CA ASP A 192 47.93 -18.57 -27.59
C ASP A 192 48.15 -17.60 -28.77
N PRO A 193 48.60 -16.35 -28.52
CA PRO A 193 48.81 -15.35 -29.58
C PRO A 193 49.94 -15.71 -30.55
N SER A 194 50.75 -16.71 -30.24
CA SER A 194 51.81 -17.23 -31.12
C SER A 194 51.36 -18.38 -32.03
N ALA A 195 50.15 -18.92 -31.83
CA ALA A 195 49.59 -20.00 -32.62
C ALA A 195 48.99 -19.51 -33.95
N ILE A 196 49.05 -20.37 -34.99
CA ILE A 196 48.52 -20.04 -36.33
C ILE A 196 46.99 -19.94 -36.31
N ASN A 197 46.33 -20.68 -35.42
CA ASN A 197 44.89 -20.72 -35.23
C ASN A 197 44.40 -19.86 -34.03
N TYR A 198 45.22 -18.92 -33.57
CA TYR A 198 44.85 -17.96 -32.51
C TYR A 198 43.52 -17.26 -32.81
N ASN A 199 42.63 -17.24 -31.82
CA ASN A 199 41.37 -16.49 -31.85
C ASN A 199 41.37 -15.46 -30.72
N ALA A 200 41.40 -14.17 -31.09
CA ALA A 200 41.41 -13.06 -30.14
C ALA A 200 40.11 -12.92 -29.32
N ASP A 201 39.01 -13.49 -29.82
CA ASP A 201 37.71 -13.47 -29.14
C ASP A 201 37.52 -14.70 -28.24
N ALA A 202 38.43 -15.67 -28.28
CA ALA A 202 38.34 -16.87 -27.44
C ALA A 202 38.71 -16.57 -25.99
N ASN A 203 37.84 -16.93 -25.05
CA ASN A 203 38.07 -16.85 -23.61
C ASN A 203 38.24 -18.23 -22.94
N VAL A 204 38.01 -19.32 -23.70
CA VAL A 204 38.26 -20.70 -23.27
C VAL A 204 39.09 -21.43 -24.35
N ASP A 205 40.25 -21.96 -23.96
CA ASP A 205 41.09 -22.76 -24.86
C ASP A 205 40.39 -24.08 -25.21
N ASN A 206 40.26 -24.36 -26.51
CA ASN A 206 39.63 -25.59 -27.00
C ASN A 206 40.64 -26.75 -27.21
N GLY A 207 41.92 -26.54 -26.87
CA GLY A 207 42.94 -27.60 -26.85
C GLY A 207 43.43 -28.03 -28.24
N PHE A 208 43.04 -27.32 -29.29
CA PHE A 208 43.59 -27.51 -30.63
C PHE A 208 44.76 -26.54 -30.82
N MET A 209 45.99 -27.08 -30.81
CA MET A 209 47.22 -26.37 -31.19
C MET A 209 47.40 -26.32 -32.71
#